data_AF-A0A199VGV2-F1
#
_entry.id   AF-A0A199VGV2-F1
#
_cell.length_a   1.000
_cell.length_b   1.000
_cell.length_c   1.000
_cell.angle_alpha   90.00
_cell.angle_beta   90.00
_cell.angle_gamma   90.00
#
_symmetry.space_group_name_H-M   'P 1'
#
loop_
_entity.id
_entity.type
_entity.pdbx_description
1 polymer ?
#
loop_
_entity_poly.entity_id
_entity_poly.type
_entity_poly.pdbx_seq_one_letter_code
_entity_poly.pdbx_strand_id
1 'polypeptide(L)'
;MISTPNRTDLVFPKGGWEDDETVAEAACREALEEAGVKGIISEAPLGDWIFRSKSSENSSSPQGACKGYIFALEVTDELEFWPEQANHGRRWVSMRDAYELSRYEWMREALDAFQKQLLGGKILAQSANMSEPSSLCMMLPAAAERAIALC
;
A
#
# COMPACT_ATOMS: atom_id res chain seq x y z
N MET A 1 -7.21 2.02 2.44
CA MET A 1 -7.67 0.62 2.62
C MET A 1 -9.01 0.45 1.92
N ILE A 2 -9.46 -0.78 1.70
CA ILE A 2 -10.75 -1.11 1.07
C ILE A 2 -11.53 -2.13 1.91
N SER A 3 -12.87 -2.10 1.85
CA SER A 3 -13.72 -3.15 2.42
C SER A 3 -13.66 -4.41 1.58
N THR A 4 -13.80 -5.59 2.20
CA THR A 4 -13.97 -6.83 1.44
C THR A 4 -15.44 -7.24 1.32
N PRO A 5 -15.88 -7.80 0.16
CA PRO A 5 -17.25 -8.26 -0.01
C PRO A 5 -17.65 -9.27 1.06
N ASN A 6 -18.86 -9.10 1.61
CA ASN A 6 -19.46 -9.98 2.63
C ASN A 6 -18.69 -10.05 3.96
N ARG A 7 -17.82 -9.09 4.26
CA ARG A 7 -17.13 -8.98 5.54
C ARG A 7 -17.00 -7.53 5.98
N THR A 8 -16.70 -7.34 7.26
CA THR A 8 -16.45 -6.02 7.86
C THR A 8 -14.96 -5.69 7.95
N ASP A 9 -14.08 -6.57 7.46
CA ASP A 9 -12.64 -6.35 7.49
C ASP A 9 -12.21 -5.40 6.37
N LEU A 10 -11.17 -4.62 6.68
CA LEU A 10 -10.48 -3.78 5.72
C LEU A 10 -9.15 -4.44 5.33
N VAL A 11 -8.78 -4.33 4.06
CA VAL A 11 -7.51 -4.80 3.52
C VAL A 11 -6.85 -3.72 2.66
N PHE A 12 -5.59 -3.96 2.30
CA PHE A 12 -4.95 -3.22 1.21
C PHE A 12 -5.49 -3.72 -0.14
N PRO A 13 -5.64 -2.84 -1.14
CA PRO A 13 -5.90 -3.25 -2.51
C PRO A 13 -4.86 -4.26 -2.97
N LYS A 14 -5.28 -5.34 -3.64
CA LYS A 14 -4.38 -6.42 -4.07
C LYS A 14 -5.07 -7.42 -4.99
N GLY A 15 -4.40 -7.81 -6.07
CA GLY A 15 -4.80 -8.90 -6.95
C GLY A 15 -3.60 -9.64 -7.57
N GLY A 16 -3.86 -10.41 -8.61
CA GLY A 16 -2.82 -11.14 -9.34
C GLY A 16 -2.06 -10.22 -10.28
N TRP A 17 -0.80 -10.57 -10.58
CA TRP A 17 -0.07 -9.93 -11.68
C TRP A 17 -0.04 -10.86 -12.91
N GLU A 18 -0.08 -10.28 -14.10
CA GLU A 18 -0.01 -10.98 -15.39
C GLU A 18 1.44 -11.06 -15.93
N ASP A 19 1.66 -11.87 -16.98
CA ASP A 19 3.01 -12.09 -17.55
C ASP A 19 3.55 -10.88 -18.35
N ASP A 20 2.69 -9.92 -18.70
CA ASP A 20 3.00 -8.72 -19.48
C ASP A 20 3.12 -7.44 -18.65
N GLU A 21 3.06 -7.55 -17.31
CA GLU A 21 3.23 -6.43 -16.38
C GLU A 21 4.28 -6.72 -15.29
N THR A 22 4.88 -5.65 -14.76
CA THR A 22 5.68 -5.74 -13.54
C THR A 22 4.78 -5.83 -12.31
N VAL A 23 5.32 -6.36 -11.20
CA VAL A 23 4.58 -6.44 -9.93
C VAL A 23 4.14 -5.06 -9.42
N ALA A 24 4.93 -4.01 -9.72
CA ALA A 24 4.58 -2.63 -9.37
C ALA A 24 3.44 -2.08 -10.25
N GLU A 25 3.45 -2.39 -11.56
CA GLU A 25 2.34 -2.04 -12.46
C GLU A 25 1.05 -2.74 -12.05
N ALA A 26 1.13 -4.02 -11.68
CA ALA A 26 0.00 -4.76 -11.11
C ALA A 26 -0.53 -4.08 -9.85
N ALA A 27 0.33 -3.71 -8.89
CA ALA A 27 -0.09 -3.01 -7.67
C ALA A 27 -0.78 -1.66 -7.96
N CYS A 28 -0.28 -0.89 -8.94
CA CYS A 28 -0.92 0.34 -9.41
C CYS A 28 -2.30 0.08 -10.03
N ARG A 29 -2.42 -0.96 -10.88
CA ARG A 29 -3.68 -1.35 -11.52
C ARG A 29 -4.71 -1.74 -10.47
N GLU A 30 -4.34 -2.58 -9.51
CA GLU A 30 -5.21 -3.03 -8.42
C GLU A 30 -5.63 -1.87 -7.50
N ALA A 31 -4.72 -0.93 -7.19
CA ALA A 31 -5.06 0.27 -6.43
C ALA A 31 -6.09 1.15 -7.15
N LEU A 32 -6.04 1.21 -8.48
CA LEU A 32 -7.03 1.88 -9.31
C LEU A 32 -8.35 1.09 -9.36
N GLU A 33 -8.29 -0.21 -9.61
CA GLU A 33 -9.45 -1.06 -9.82
C GLU A 33 -10.28 -1.24 -8.55
N GLU A 34 -9.64 -1.52 -7.41
CA GLU A 34 -10.33 -1.78 -6.15
C GLU A 34 -10.57 -0.50 -5.33
N ALA A 35 -9.66 0.48 -5.39
CA ALA A 35 -9.73 1.69 -4.55
C ALA A 35 -9.89 2.99 -5.32
N GLY A 36 -9.81 3.02 -6.65
CA GLY A 36 -9.97 4.24 -7.43
C GLY A 36 -8.89 5.29 -7.16
N VAL A 37 -7.67 4.89 -6.81
CA VAL A 37 -6.55 5.81 -6.59
C VAL A 37 -5.45 5.61 -7.64
N LYS A 38 -4.81 6.71 -8.02
CA LYS A 38 -3.61 6.72 -8.87
C LYS A 38 -2.51 7.50 -8.18
N GLY A 39 -1.27 7.20 -8.53
CA GLY A 39 -0.16 7.81 -7.85
C GLY A 39 1.21 7.42 -8.37
N ILE A 40 2.21 7.83 -7.62
CA ILE A 40 3.62 7.50 -7.84
C ILE A 40 3.96 6.35 -6.89
N ILE A 41 4.25 5.18 -7.47
CA ILE A 41 4.59 3.99 -6.70
C ILE A 41 6.07 3.99 -6.31
N SER A 42 6.38 3.44 -5.13
CA SER A 42 7.75 3.28 -4.67
C SER A 42 8.54 2.34 -5.58
N GLU A 43 9.78 2.69 -5.91
CA GLU A 43 10.65 1.88 -6.78
C GLU A 43 10.88 0.46 -6.23
N ALA A 44 10.90 0.32 -4.90
CA ALA A 44 11.03 -0.96 -4.22
C ALA A 44 9.76 -1.29 -3.42
N PRO A 45 9.41 -2.58 -3.30
CA PRO A 45 8.36 -3.00 -2.38
C PRO A 45 8.80 -2.77 -0.92
N LEU A 46 7.82 -2.54 -0.06
CA LEU A 46 7.98 -2.54 1.40
C LEU A 46 8.44 -3.90 1.92
N GLY A 47 8.04 -4.95 1.22
CA GLY A 47 8.41 -6.32 1.50
C GLY A 47 7.61 -7.29 0.66
N ASP A 48 7.85 -8.57 0.90
CA ASP A 48 7.09 -9.68 0.36
C ASP A 48 6.61 -10.59 1.47
N TRP A 49 5.37 -11.05 1.34
CA TRP A 49 4.72 -11.92 2.32
C TRP A 49 4.08 -13.11 1.64
N ILE A 50 4.06 -14.22 2.36
CA ILE A 50 3.40 -15.44 1.92
C ILE A 50 2.03 -15.50 2.57
N PHE A 51 0.98 -15.47 1.76
CA PHE A 51 -0.40 -15.66 2.18
C PHE A 51 -0.92 -17.02 1.71
N ARG A 52 -1.75 -17.64 2.54
CA ARG A 52 -2.52 -18.82 2.12
C ARG A 52 -3.80 -18.33 1.45
N SER A 53 -4.08 -18.80 0.23
CA SER A 53 -5.35 -18.48 -0.43
C SER A 53 -6.50 -19.20 0.26
N LYS A 54 -7.72 -18.62 0.21
CA LYS A 54 -8.94 -19.26 0.72
C LYS A 54 -9.22 -20.62 0.04
N SER A 55 -8.76 -20.80 -1.20
CA SER A 55 -8.91 -22.05 -1.97
C SER A 55 -8.05 -23.20 -1.42
N SER A 56 -7.07 -22.90 -0.56
CA SER A 56 -6.17 -23.91 0.05
C SER A 56 -6.63 -24.42 1.41
N GLU A 57 -7.68 -23.84 2.02
CA GLU A 57 -8.19 -24.33 3.33
C GLU A 57 -8.78 -25.74 3.24
N ASN A 58 -9.17 -26.21 2.04
CA ASN A 58 -9.79 -27.54 1.83
C ASN A 58 -8.85 -28.57 1.16
N SER A 59 -7.60 -28.23 0.87
CA SER A 59 -6.64 -29.17 0.30
C SER A 59 -5.40 -29.25 1.18
N SER A 60 -5.13 -30.43 1.76
CA SER A 60 -3.95 -30.76 2.56
C SER A 60 -2.64 -30.78 1.75
N SER A 61 -2.52 -29.91 0.74
CA SER A 61 -1.39 -29.81 -0.18
C SER A 61 -0.56 -28.57 0.16
N PRO A 62 0.78 -28.66 0.26
CA PRO A 62 1.66 -27.51 0.46
C PRO A 62 1.67 -26.49 -0.70
N GLN A 63 0.96 -26.79 -1.80
CA GLN A 63 0.93 -26.04 -3.06
C GLN A 63 0.04 -24.77 -3.07
N GLY A 64 -0.50 -24.33 -1.94
CA GLY A 64 -1.49 -23.23 -1.88
C GLY A 64 -0.98 -21.89 -1.35
N ALA A 65 0.34 -21.75 -1.15
CA ALA A 65 0.96 -20.52 -0.67
C ALA A 65 1.17 -19.55 -1.84
N CYS A 66 0.49 -18.41 -1.80
CA CYS A 66 0.68 -17.32 -2.73
C CYS A 66 1.66 -16.31 -2.11
N LYS A 67 2.65 -15.89 -2.88
CA LYS A 67 3.55 -14.80 -2.51
C LYS A 67 2.98 -13.50 -3.06
N GLY A 68 3.05 -12.42 -2.30
CA GLY A 68 2.76 -11.10 -2.84
C GLY A 68 3.61 -10.03 -2.20
N TYR A 69 3.61 -8.89 -2.87
CA TYR A 69 4.49 -7.78 -2.64
C TYR A 69 3.61 -6.57 -2.31
N ILE A 70 4.00 -5.79 -1.30
CA ILE A 70 3.27 -4.56 -0.95
C ILE A 70 4.17 -3.38 -1.25
N PHE A 71 3.63 -2.39 -1.92
CA PHE A 71 4.27 -1.14 -2.27
C PHE A 71 3.61 0.03 -1.55
N ALA A 72 4.33 1.14 -1.47
CA ALA A 72 3.75 2.42 -1.08
C ALA A 72 3.47 3.23 -2.34
N LEU A 73 2.23 3.68 -2.50
CA LEU A 73 1.77 4.52 -3.59
C LEU A 73 1.43 5.90 -3.05
N GLU A 74 2.20 6.91 -3.44
CA GLU A 74 1.88 8.32 -3.16
C GLU A 74 0.73 8.76 -4.05
N VAL A 75 -0.44 8.98 -3.48
CA VAL A 75 -1.66 9.25 -4.23
C VAL A 75 -1.62 10.66 -4.81
N THR A 76 -1.72 10.75 -6.14
CA THR A 76 -1.81 12.00 -6.88
C THR A 76 -3.24 12.31 -7.29
N ASP A 77 -4.06 11.26 -7.54
CA ASP A 77 -5.42 11.40 -8.01
C ASP A 77 -6.35 10.40 -7.31
N GLU A 78 -7.51 10.89 -6.89
CA GLU A 78 -8.59 10.10 -6.32
C GLU A 78 -9.81 10.17 -7.23
N LEU A 79 -10.25 9.02 -7.74
CA LEU A 79 -11.39 8.93 -8.64
C LEU A 79 -12.71 8.89 -7.86
N GLU A 80 -13.70 9.61 -8.39
CA GLU A 80 -15.09 9.54 -7.95
C GLU A 80 -15.77 8.23 -8.38
N PHE A 81 -15.40 7.71 -9.55
CA PHE A 81 -15.90 6.44 -10.09
C PHE A 81 -14.74 5.54 -10.50
N TRP A 82 -14.78 4.27 -10.08
CA TRP A 82 -13.74 3.29 -10.39
C TRP A 82 -14.32 1.87 -10.63
N PRO A 83 -13.56 0.98 -11.27
CA PRO A 83 -14.07 -0.30 -11.80
C PRO A 83 -14.79 -1.17 -10.77
N GLU A 84 -14.24 -1.34 -9.57
CA GLU A 84 -14.79 -2.25 -8.56
C GLU A 84 -15.47 -1.58 -7.36
N GLN A 85 -15.88 -0.32 -7.51
CA GLN A 85 -16.52 0.46 -6.43
C GLN A 85 -17.77 -0.21 -5.83
N ALA A 86 -18.44 -1.07 -6.59
CA ALA A 86 -19.60 -1.82 -6.11
C ALA A 86 -19.24 -2.96 -5.14
N ASN A 87 -18.00 -3.46 -5.23
CA ASN A 87 -17.49 -4.56 -4.41
C ASN A 87 -16.65 -4.03 -3.24
N HIS A 88 -15.98 -2.89 -3.45
CA HIS A 88 -14.97 -2.36 -2.55
C HIS A 88 -15.25 -0.89 -2.21
N GLY A 89 -15.42 -0.61 -0.91
CA GLY A 89 -15.50 0.74 -0.39
C GLY A 89 -14.12 1.25 0.03
N ARG A 90 -13.60 2.28 -0.64
CA ARG A 90 -12.37 2.99 -0.25
C ARG A 90 -12.55 3.66 1.11
N ARG A 91 -11.56 3.52 1.98
CA ARG A 91 -11.47 4.24 3.25
C ARG A 91 -10.04 4.74 3.51
N TRP A 92 -9.93 6.06 3.69
CA TRP A 92 -8.76 6.69 4.27
C TRP A 92 -8.80 6.52 5.79
N VAL A 93 -7.66 6.12 6.35
CA VAL A 93 -7.48 5.86 7.78
C VAL A 93 -6.11 6.36 8.18
N SER A 94 -5.95 6.75 9.45
CA SER A 94 -4.62 7.08 9.96
C SER A 94 -3.74 5.82 10.01
N MET A 95 -2.42 5.97 10.04
CA MET A 95 -1.50 4.84 10.20
C MET A 95 -1.83 4.01 11.44
N ARG A 96 -2.21 4.68 12.54
CA ARG A 96 -2.64 4.03 13.78
C ARG A 96 -3.90 3.20 13.57
N ASP A 97 -4.94 3.79 12.97
CA ASP A 97 -6.20 3.09 12.72
C ASP A 97 -5.99 1.93 11.75
N ALA A 98 -5.15 2.09 10.72
CA ALA A 98 -4.79 1.02 9.80
C ALA A 98 -4.16 -0.16 10.55
N TYR A 99 -3.29 0.10 11.53
CA TYR A 99 -2.66 -0.93 12.35
C TYR A 99 -3.68 -1.65 13.25
N GLU A 100 -4.63 -0.90 13.84
CA GLU A 100 -5.69 -1.46 14.69
C GLU A 100 -6.70 -2.28 13.88
N LEU A 101 -7.08 -1.81 12.68
CA LEU A 101 -8.04 -2.45 11.77
C LEU A 101 -7.43 -3.62 10.98
N SER A 102 -6.10 -3.70 10.91
CA SER A 102 -5.40 -4.79 10.24
C SER A 102 -5.74 -6.12 10.90
N ARG A 103 -6.37 -7.02 10.16
CA ARG A 103 -6.70 -8.36 10.66
C ARG A 103 -5.48 -9.27 10.68
N TYR A 104 -4.66 -9.16 9.66
CA TYR A 104 -3.54 -10.06 9.41
C TYR A 104 -2.23 -9.48 9.91
N GLU A 105 -1.35 -10.34 10.43
CA GLU A 105 -0.03 -9.95 10.92
C GLU A 105 0.81 -9.29 9.83
N TRP A 106 0.83 -9.86 8.62
CA TRP A 106 1.56 -9.30 7.48
C TRP A 106 1.16 -7.86 7.13
N MET A 107 -0.10 -7.46 7.39
CA MET A 107 -0.53 -6.07 7.15
C MET A 107 0.12 -5.11 8.15
N ARG A 108 0.21 -5.53 9.42
CA ARG A 108 0.90 -4.76 10.46
C ARG A 108 2.39 -4.68 10.18
N GLU A 109 3.00 -5.78 9.76
CA GLU A 109 4.41 -5.79 9.33
C GLU A 109 4.67 -4.86 8.14
N ALA A 110 3.76 -4.81 7.16
CA ALA A 110 3.86 -3.89 6.04
C ALA A 110 3.76 -2.42 6.49
N LEU A 111 2.87 -2.11 7.44
CA LEU A 111 2.77 -0.77 8.04
C LEU A 111 4.06 -0.41 8.81
N ASP A 112 4.64 -1.34 9.56
CA ASP A 112 5.92 -1.13 10.24
C ASP A 112 7.06 -0.90 9.26
N ALA A 113 7.10 -1.66 8.16
CA ALA A 113 8.08 -1.49 7.08
C ALA A 113 7.95 -0.10 6.44
N PHE A 114 6.73 0.33 6.15
CA PHE A 114 6.44 1.67 5.66
C PHE A 114 6.88 2.76 6.64
N GLN A 115 6.55 2.62 7.93
CA GLN A 115 6.96 3.57 8.96
C GLN A 115 8.49 3.68 9.07
N LYS A 116 9.21 2.55 8.97
CA LYS A 116 10.69 2.55 8.94
C LYS A 116 11.24 3.25 7.70
N GLN A 117 10.61 3.07 6.54
CA GLN A 117 11.04 3.74 5.30
C GLN A 117 10.84 5.26 5.37
N LEU A 118 9.74 5.72 5.99
CA LEU A 118 9.49 7.13 6.27
C LEU A 118 10.55 7.72 7.22
N LEU A 119 10.82 7.06 8.35
CA LEU A 119 11.81 7.51 9.33
C LEU A 119 13.26 7.44 8.79
N GLY A 120 13.52 6.50 7.88
CA GLY A 120 14.81 6.34 7.20
C GLY A 120 15.02 7.31 6.02
N GLY A 121 14.10 8.25 5.77
CA GLY A 121 14.23 9.28 4.73
C GLY A 121 14.14 8.78 3.29
N LYS A 122 13.71 7.53 3.07
CA LYS A 122 13.70 6.90 1.74
C LYS A 122 12.44 7.16 0.91
N ILE A 123 11.45 7.90 1.44
CA ILE A 123 10.21 8.15 0.70
C ILE A 123 10.21 9.46 -0.09
N LEU A 124 11.03 10.47 0.21
CA LEU A 124 11.11 11.67 -0.64
C LEU A 124 12.51 12.29 -0.60
N ALA A 125 13.41 11.81 -1.45
CA ALA A 125 14.64 12.52 -1.80
C ALA A 125 14.85 12.49 -3.32
N GLN A 126 13.92 13.10 -4.06
CA GLN A 126 14.17 13.61 -5.41
C GLN A 126 13.55 15.00 -5.58
N SER A 127 14.22 15.99 -5.00
CA SER A 127 14.45 17.35 -5.55
C SER A 127 14.83 18.31 -4.42
N ALA A 128 16.10 18.30 -4.03
CA ALA A 128 16.78 19.49 -3.51
C ALA A 128 18.29 19.23 -3.54
N ASN A 129 18.96 19.96 -4.42
CA ASN A 129 20.40 20.07 -4.46
C ASN A 129 20.87 20.96 -3.29
N MET A 130 22.08 20.69 -2.79
CA MET A 130 22.99 21.59 -2.05
C MET A 130 22.97 21.61 -0.49
N SER A 131 24.06 21.08 0.05
CA SER A 131 24.93 21.57 1.15
C SER A 131 24.39 21.73 2.59
N GLU A 132 24.97 20.93 3.49
CA GLU A 132 25.08 21.13 4.95
C GLU A 132 26.34 21.94 5.33
N PRO A 133 26.58 22.36 6.59
CA PRO A 133 25.63 22.60 7.71
C PRO A 133 25.90 23.94 8.45
N SER A 134 24.87 24.60 8.98
CA SER A 134 24.93 25.26 10.31
C SER A 134 23.58 25.87 10.70
N SER A 135 23.09 25.51 11.90
CA SER A 135 22.05 26.22 12.68
C SER A 135 20.94 26.91 11.90
N LEU A 136 19.85 26.22 11.59
CA LEU A 136 18.60 26.92 11.27
C LEU A 136 17.38 26.10 11.68
N CYS A 137 16.61 26.71 12.58
CA CYS A 137 15.18 26.54 12.84
C CYS A 137 14.51 25.40 12.06
N MET A 138 13.98 24.39 12.78
CA MET A 138 13.07 23.39 12.22
C MET A 138 11.75 24.05 11.78
N MET A 139 11.79 24.78 10.68
CA MET A 139 10.65 25.00 9.82
C MET A 139 10.60 23.80 8.88
N LEU A 140 10.14 22.66 9.41
CA LEU A 140 9.63 21.61 8.54
C LEU A 140 8.57 22.30 7.65
N PRO A 141 8.72 22.26 6.31
CA PRO A 141 7.69 22.80 5.43
C PRO A 141 6.38 22.14 5.81
N ALA A 142 5.29 22.91 5.85
CA ALA A 142 3.94 22.41 6.02
C ALA A 142 3.74 21.28 4.99
N ALA A 143 3.90 20.03 5.44
CA ALA A 143 3.82 18.88 4.58
C ALA A 143 2.39 18.87 4.04
N ALA A 144 2.25 19.06 2.73
CA ALA A 144 1.01 18.71 2.06
C ALA A 144 0.61 17.33 2.59
N GLU A 145 -0.61 17.21 3.12
CA GLU A 145 -1.14 15.95 3.61
C GLU A 145 -1.24 14.98 2.42
N ARG A 146 -0.12 14.32 2.10
CA ARG A 146 -0.01 13.39 0.99
C ARG A 146 -0.53 12.05 1.48
N ALA A 147 -1.64 11.61 0.91
CA ALA A 147 -2.21 10.32 1.19
C ALA A 147 -1.33 9.22 0.55
N ILE A 148 -1.03 8.17 1.31
CA ILE A 148 -0.30 7.00 0.81
C ILE A 148 -1.25 5.81 0.84
N ALA A 149 -1.37 5.12 -0.29
CA ALA A 149 -2.01 3.80 -0.36
C ALA A 149 -0.93 2.72 -0.25
N LEU A 150 -1.20 1.67 0.53
CA LEU A 150 -0.44 0.43 0.44
C LEU A 150 -1.21 -0.52 -0.47
N CYS A 151 -0.54 -1.08 -1.47
CA CYS A 151 -1.10 -1.96 -2.51
C CYS A 151 -0.09 -3.01 -2.95
#